data_AF-A0A847QNS4-F1
#
_entry.id   AF-A0A847QNS4-F1
#
_cell.length_a   1.000
_cell.length_b   1.000
_cell.length_c   1.000
_cell.angle_alpha   90.00
_cell.angle_beta   90.00
_cell.angle_gamma   90.00
#
_symmetry.space_group_name_H-M   'P 1'
#
loop_
_entity.id
_entity.type
_entity.pdbx_description
1 polymer ?
#
loop_
_entity_poly.entity_id
_entity_poly.type
_entity_poly.pdbx_seq_one_letter_code
_entity_poly.pdbx_strand_id
1 'polypeptide(L)'
;MNTDLDSKQKAKTKTKTKTKVKRQAYILLITLVLLVPANPAPAVAAQNPPPQEIAAIFDKVAKEYEVPAEILKAIAYVETGWRQWDKNGNVVINRGGNPDYIGIMQVGTYNPKDKATVNKLKNDIEFNIAYGAKTLLAKWEMTPQIGDGDKSKLENWYFAIWAYNSWSARNNPHNNPQAYQEKILKLIASGYYYGIVEPVQITPMPKAWLPKGRVPSAQSDWKTPEPVHYAAFSQEVLSKAELQAIQSVPRVCGDSRIETSLKIATDGWPHGCKTVIIAQAEDYLEALAGAALAKKYKAPIILNPQNCLDPKVADTLLNKLKPLQVIILGGSQAISAEVEQELRELLSWTDDIVRFGGEDCYETAALIAAEFPEDCDLALSTDADFPDALSLATAAAGQAIPLLLTTENELPEATIKALQAKKPKNIYIAGNEDAISEQLVAEIAELTQVEEENIIRFAEANRYQTSAAIARHFYPLPEQVYLVTGQEFPDVLAGSALAVNNDAPLLLMPATGPAEGSVTEQYIEALSEQVEFKVLGGQTVLPDKTLLKILTLAGHC
;
A
#
# COMPACT_ATOMS: atom_id res chain seq x y z
N MET A 1 -13.41 52.51 -23.30
CA MET A 1 -13.59 53.78 -22.56
C MET A 1 -12.92 53.60 -21.20
N ASN A 2 -11.61 53.82 -21.15
CA ASN A 2 -10.95 55.01 -20.54
C ASN A 2 -11.06 55.02 -19.00
N THR A 3 -10.04 54.57 -18.27
CA THR A 3 -8.81 55.31 -17.81
C THR A 3 -9.10 56.15 -16.57
N ASP A 4 -8.20 56.41 -15.62
CA ASP A 4 -6.91 55.90 -15.16
C ASP A 4 -6.52 56.85 -13.98
N LEU A 5 -5.68 56.36 -13.06
CA LEU A 5 -4.63 57.10 -12.32
C LEU A 5 -4.87 58.46 -11.58
N ASP A 6 -4.64 58.39 -10.26
CA ASP A 6 -3.42 58.88 -9.56
C ASP A 6 -3.20 60.38 -9.17
N SER A 7 -3.06 60.54 -7.85
CA SER A 7 -2.05 61.25 -7.03
C SER A 7 -1.69 62.77 -7.15
N LYS A 8 -1.57 63.38 -5.94
CA LYS A 8 -0.51 64.29 -5.40
C LYS A 8 -0.92 65.70 -4.93
N GLN A 9 -0.44 66.05 -3.72
CA GLN A 9 0.43 67.19 -3.33
C GLN A 9 0.08 67.76 -1.93
N LYS A 10 0.93 67.54 -0.90
CA LYS A 10 2.04 68.40 -0.37
C LYS A 10 1.65 69.58 0.56
N ALA A 11 1.87 69.34 1.86
CA ALA A 11 2.78 70.04 2.80
C ALA A 11 2.63 71.54 3.23
N LYS A 12 2.54 71.69 4.58
CA LYS A 12 3.21 72.63 5.53
C LYS A 12 2.91 74.14 5.50
N THR A 13 2.50 74.71 6.66
CA THR A 13 3.27 75.66 7.54
C THR A 13 2.48 76.07 8.80
N LYS A 14 3.01 75.85 10.01
CA LYS A 14 3.67 76.76 10.99
C LYS A 14 2.77 77.76 11.75
N THR A 15 2.78 77.65 13.08
CA THR A 15 2.54 78.78 14.01
C THR A 15 3.39 78.65 15.28
N LYS A 16 4.08 79.75 15.64
CA LYS A 16 4.90 79.96 16.84
C LYS A 16 4.02 80.55 17.96
N THR A 17 4.30 80.24 19.24
CA THR A 17 4.49 81.27 20.30
C THR A 17 5.05 80.69 21.60
N LYS A 18 5.82 81.52 22.33
CA LYS A 18 6.60 81.21 23.54
C LYS A 18 5.81 81.47 24.84
N THR A 19 5.91 80.50 25.76
CA THR A 19 6.21 80.57 27.21
C THR A 19 5.62 81.67 28.13
N LYS A 20 4.92 81.25 29.20
CA LYS A 20 5.14 81.76 30.58
C LYS A 20 4.59 80.82 31.69
N VAL A 21 5.41 80.75 32.74
CA VAL A 21 5.41 79.95 33.98
C VAL A 21 4.19 80.15 34.89
N LYS A 22 3.76 79.10 35.62
CA LYS A 22 3.28 79.16 37.01
C LYS A 22 3.43 77.80 37.74
N ARG A 23 3.87 77.89 39.00
CA ARG A 23 4.18 76.82 39.97
C ARG A 23 2.93 76.10 40.48
N GLN A 24 3.03 74.81 40.78
CA GLN A 24 2.35 74.13 41.89
C GLN A 24 3.09 72.82 42.26
N ALA A 25 3.14 72.53 43.56
CA ALA A 25 4.04 71.58 44.23
C ALA A 25 3.55 70.14 44.17
N TYR A 26 4.49 69.17 44.16
CA TYR A 26 4.24 67.78 44.54
C TYR A 26 5.33 67.31 45.51
N ILE A 27 4.86 66.72 46.60
CA ILE A 27 5.60 66.15 47.72
C ILE A 27 6.31 64.87 47.23
N LEU A 28 7.62 64.79 47.45
CA LEU A 28 8.44 63.60 47.18
C LEU A 28 8.32 62.64 48.36
N LEU A 29 7.62 61.52 48.20
CA LEU A 29 7.59 60.44 49.19
C LEU A 29 8.81 59.53 48.94
N ILE A 30 9.76 59.51 49.87
CA ILE A 30 10.90 58.59 49.85
C ILE A 30 10.42 57.22 50.32
N THR A 31 10.26 56.26 49.41
CA THR A 31 10.10 54.85 49.75
C THR A 31 11.48 54.17 49.82
N LEU A 32 11.93 53.93 51.05
CA LEU A 32 13.09 53.11 51.38
C LEU A 32 12.77 51.64 51.04
N VAL A 33 13.28 51.15 49.91
CA VAL A 33 13.18 49.72 49.55
C VAL A 33 14.18 48.94 50.41
N LEU A 34 13.68 48.17 51.36
CA LEU A 34 14.46 47.14 52.05
C LEU A 34 14.82 46.05 51.02
N LEU A 35 16.10 45.99 50.63
CA LEU A 35 16.66 44.85 49.91
C LEU A 35 16.66 43.64 50.85
N VAL A 36 15.63 42.80 50.73
CA VAL A 36 15.71 41.41 51.17
C VAL A 36 16.52 40.66 50.11
N PRO A 37 17.64 39.99 50.46
CA PRO A 37 18.33 39.14 49.50
C PRO A 37 17.37 38.03 49.08
N ALA A 38 16.96 38.03 47.81
CA ALA A 38 16.26 36.92 47.22
C ALA A 38 17.20 35.70 47.27
N ASN A 39 16.86 34.70 48.11
CA ASN A 39 17.45 33.39 47.94
C ASN A 39 17.13 32.94 46.51
N PRO A 40 18.13 32.51 45.70
CA PRO A 40 17.84 31.95 44.39
C PRO A 40 16.88 30.78 44.57
N ALA A 41 15.82 30.74 43.76
CA ALA A 41 14.97 29.56 43.67
C ALA A 41 15.88 28.33 43.44
N PRO A 42 15.63 27.18 44.10
CA PRO A 42 16.41 25.99 43.84
C PRO A 42 16.36 25.69 42.34
N ALA A 43 17.52 25.50 41.73
CA ALA A 43 17.62 25.17 40.30
C ALA A 43 16.71 23.96 40.02
N VAL A 44 15.79 24.09 39.07
CA VAL A 44 14.96 22.97 38.63
C VAL A 44 15.92 21.90 38.10
N ALA A 45 15.93 20.74 38.75
CA ALA A 45 16.77 19.62 38.35
C ALA A 45 16.48 19.28 36.88
N ALA A 46 17.52 19.04 36.07
CA ALA A 46 17.35 18.66 34.68
C ALA A 46 16.55 17.35 34.58
N GLN A 47 15.58 17.29 33.67
CA GLN A 47 14.70 16.12 33.49
C GLN A 47 14.80 15.63 32.05
N ASN A 48 14.72 14.31 31.87
CA ASN A 48 14.63 13.73 30.54
C ASN A 48 13.29 14.09 29.90
N PRO A 49 13.24 14.38 28.59
CA PRO A 49 11.98 14.54 27.87
C PRO A 49 11.11 13.27 27.95
N PRO A 50 9.80 13.37 27.63
CA PRO A 50 8.97 12.21 27.41
C PRO A 50 9.61 11.23 26.41
N PRO A 51 9.46 9.90 26.61
CA PRO A 51 10.07 8.90 25.73
C PRO A 51 9.73 9.08 24.24
N GLN A 52 8.54 9.57 23.90
CA GLN A 52 8.12 9.87 22.53
C GLN A 52 8.96 10.99 21.91
N GLU A 53 9.28 12.03 22.67
CA GLU A 53 10.15 13.12 22.20
C GLU A 53 11.58 12.63 22.01
N ILE A 54 12.08 11.78 22.93
CA ILE A 54 13.41 11.16 22.78
C ILE A 54 13.45 10.27 21.53
N ALA A 55 12.40 9.47 21.29
CA ALA A 55 12.28 8.65 20.09
C ALA A 55 12.30 9.51 18.81
N ALA A 56 11.56 10.62 18.78
CA ALA A 56 11.56 11.55 17.65
C ALA A 56 12.93 12.20 17.40
N ILE A 57 13.70 12.49 18.46
CA ILE A 57 15.08 12.97 18.33
C ILE A 57 15.96 11.89 17.69
N PHE A 58 15.82 10.62 18.10
CA PHE A 58 16.53 9.51 17.45
C PHE A 58 16.17 9.41 15.96
N ASP A 59 14.89 9.47 15.61
CA ASP A 59 14.45 9.37 14.20
C ASP A 59 14.96 10.53 13.35
N LYS A 60 14.95 11.75 13.90
CA LYS A 60 15.53 12.93 13.26
C LYS A 60 17.03 12.76 13.00
N VAL A 61 17.79 12.40 14.02
CA VAL A 61 19.25 12.21 13.91
C VAL A 61 19.57 11.03 12.98
N ALA A 62 18.87 9.92 13.10
CA ALA A 62 19.00 8.74 12.25
C ALA A 62 18.88 9.12 10.77
N LYS A 63 17.85 9.91 10.43
CA LYS A 63 17.64 10.42 9.07
C LYS A 63 18.73 11.39 8.62
N GLU A 64 19.18 12.31 9.48
CA GLU A 64 20.24 13.28 9.16
C GLU A 64 21.58 12.60 8.83
N TYR A 65 21.92 11.51 9.53
CA TYR A 65 23.22 10.83 9.39
C TYR A 65 23.14 9.51 8.60
N GLU A 66 21.97 9.13 8.07
CA GLU A 66 21.73 7.86 7.39
C GLU A 66 22.19 6.65 8.22
N VAL A 67 21.83 6.66 9.51
CA VAL A 67 22.14 5.60 10.48
C VAL A 67 20.80 5.05 10.99
N PRO A 68 20.60 3.71 11.06
CA PRO A 68 19.32 3.16 11.48
C PRO A 68 18.88 3.59 12.88
N ALA A 69 17.66 4.13 12.97
CA ALA A 69 17.07 4.59 14.23
C ALA A 69 16.89 3.42 15.21
N GLU A 70 16.55 2.23 14.69
CA GLU A 70 16.39 0.98 15.42
C GLU A 70 17.65 0.65 16.23
N ILE A 71 18.81 0.80 15.59
CA ILE A 71 20.12 0.52 16.19
C ILE A 71 20.50 1.60 17.21
N LEU A 72 20.33 2.88 16.88
CA LEU A 72 20.65 3.98 17.81
C LEU A 72 19.81 3.91 19.08
N LYS A 73 18.50 3.70 18.93
CA LYS A 73 17.54 3.51 20.02
C LYS A 73 17.94 2.31 20.90
N ALA A 74 18.29 1.17 20.29
CA ALA A 74 18.70 -0.02 21.03
C ALA A 74 20.02 0.17 21.79
N ILE A 75 21.02 0.82 21.18
CA ILE A 75 22.28 1.18 21.84
C ILE A 75 22.01 2.05 23.06
N ALA A 76 21.29 3.17 22.88
CA ALA A 76 20.95 4.07 23.98
C ALA A 76 20.22 3.37 25.14
N TYR A 77 19.37 2.39 24.81
CA TYR A 77 18.64 1.62 25.80
C TYR A 77 19.58 0.73 26.60
N VAL A 78 20.49 0.01 25.94
CA VAL A 78 21.51 -0.80 26.61
C VAL A 78 22.45 0.06 27.47
N GLU A 79 22.84 1.23 26.96
CA GLU A 79 23.78 2.12 27.65
C GLU A 79 23.17 2.77 28.90
N THR A 80 21.95 3.31 28.80
CA THR A 80 21.37 4.14 29.87
C THR A 80 19.89 3.91 30.16
N GLY A 81 19.18 3.14 29.32
CA GLY A 81 17.72 3.10 29.31
C GLY A 81 17.11 4.42 28.84
N TRP A 82 17.75 5.08 27.86
CA TRP A 82 17.37 6.40 27.32
C TRP A 82 17.46 7.57 28.31
N ARG A 83 18.42 7.52 29.24
CA ARG A 83 18.58 8.57 30.26
C ARG A 83 19.80 9.43 29.98
N GLN A 84 19.57 10.71 29.72
CA GLN A 84 20.59 11.75 29.74
C GLN A 84 20.90 12.20 31.18
N TRP A 85 19.86 12.33 32.01
CA TRP A 85 19.96 12.68 33.43
C TRP A 85 19.38 11.59 34.34
N ASP A 86 19.93 11.44 35.54
CA ASP A 86 19.43 10.56 36.59
C ASP A 86 18.21 11.17 37.32
N LYS A 87 17.64 10.43 38.28
CA LYS A 87 16.47 10.87 39.07
C LYS A 87 16.69 12.15 39.89
N ASN A 88 17.94 12.55 40.10
CA ASN A 88 18.32 13.75 40.83
C ASN A 88 18.69 14.91 39.88
N GLY A 89 18.59 14.69 38.56
CA GLY A 89 18.96 15.64 37.52
C GLY A 89 20.46 15.75 37.24
N ASN A 90 21.27 14.79 37.74
CA ASN A 90 22.69 14.74 37.38
C ASN A 90 22.86 14.03 36.03
N VAL A 91 23.81 14.47 35.22
CA VAL A 91 24.13 13.79 33.96
C VAL A 91 24.57 12.35 34.24
N VAL A 92 24.04 11.40 33.48
CA VAL A 92 24.47 9.99 33.55
C VAL A 92 25.90 9.90 32.99
N ILE A 93 26.86 9.57 33.84
CA ILE A 93 28.28 9.47 33.47
C ILE A 93 28.86 8.15 33.98
N ASN A 94 29.46 7.37 33.07
CA ASN A 94 30.29 6.23 33.45
C ASN A 94 31.76 6.65 33.49
N ARG A 95 32.33 6.61 34.71
CA ARG A 95 33.72 7.01 35.02
C ARG A 95 34.75 5.89 34.84
N GLY A 96 34.35 4.77 34.22
CA GLY A 96 35.24 3.66 33.88
C GLY A 96 36.01 3.87 32.57
N GLY A 97 35.70 4.92 31.81
CA GLY A 97 36.38 5.30 30.56
C GLY A 97 37.52 6.30 30.76
N ASN A 98 38.36 6.45 29.74
CA ASN A 98 39.30 7.56 29.63
C ASN A 98 39.24 8.14 28.20
N PRO A 99 38.53 9.26 27.97
CA PRO A 99 37.76 10.06 28.95
C PRO A 99 36.47 9.38 29.43
N ASP A 100 35.80 9.98 30.42
CA ASP A 100 34.49 9.53 30.94
C ASP A 100 33.44 9.39 29.83
N TYR A 101 32.53 8.41 29.94
CA TYR A 101 31.40 8.27 29.01
C TYR A 101 30.21 9.13 29.46
N ILE A 102 29.72 10.01 28.58
CA ILE A 102 28.71 11.03 28.92
C ILE A 102 27.37 10.74 28.27
N GLY A 103 26.30 10.79 29.08
CA GLY A 103 24.93 10.97 28.63
C GLY A 103 24.27 9.75 28.00
N ILE A 104 23.15 9.96 27.32
CA ILE A 104 22.24 8.92 26.83
C ILE A 104 22.92 7.86 25.93
N MET A 105 23.89 8.27 25.11
CA MET A 105 24.67 7.37 24.23
C MET A 105 26.01 6.91 24.83
N GLN A 106 26.33 7.31 26.07
CA GLN A 106 27.61 7.03 26.74
C GLN A 106 28.83 7.39 25.86
N VAL A 107 28.84 8.62 25.34
CA VAL A 107 29.87 9.11 24.41
C VAL A 107 31.23 9.24 25.12
N GLY A 108 32.28 8.61 24.57
CA GLY A 108 33.66 8.64 25.14
C GLY A 108 34.78 8.97 24.16
N THR A 109 34.45 9.43 22.94
CA THR A 109 35.40 9.71 21.86
C THR A 109 35.68 11.22 21.68
N TYR A 110 35.45 12.03 22.72
CA TYR A 110 35.60 13.48 22.69
C TYR A 110 36.92 13.95 23.31
N ASN A 111 37.31 15.20 23.02
CA ASN A 111 38.45 15.84 23.69
C ASN A 111 38.00 16.44 25.04
N PRO A 112 38.47 15.93 26.20
CA PRO A 112 38.04 16.44 27.51
C PRO A 112 38.49 17.88 27.78
N LYS A 113 39.43 18.43 27.00
CA LYS A 113 39.85 19.84 27.09
C LYS A 113 38.90 20.79 26.34
N ASP A 114 38.08 20.29 25.42
CA ASP A 114 37.06 21.08 24.74
C ASP A 114 35.82 21.22 25.62
N LYS A 115 35.85 22.26 26.46
CA LYS A 115 34.78 22.54 27.41
C LYS A 115 33.43 22.81 26.73
N ALA A 116 33.42 23.32 25.50
CA ALA A 116 32.17 23.62 24.79
C ALA A 116 31.47 22.33 24.35
N THR A 117 32.21 21.41 23.74
CA THR A 117 31.68 20.08 23.38
C THR A 117 31.27 19.30 24.62
N VAL A 118 32.09 19.28 25.68
CA VAL A 118 31.74 18.62 26.94
C VAL A 118 30.46 19.20 27.54
N ASN A 119 30.27 20.52 27.47
CA ASN A 119 29.05 21.15 27.97
C ASN A 119 27.81 20.75 27.16
N LYS A 120 27.93 20.65 25.83
CA LYS A 120 26.83 20.17 24.98
C LYS A 120 26.52 18.70 25.24
N LEU A 121 27.52 17.82 25.29
CA LEU A 121 27.33 16.40 25.61
C LEU A 121 26.59 16.16 26.92
N LYS A 122 26.75 17.08 27.88
CA LYS A 122 26.09 17.03 29.20
C LYS A 122 24.67 17.57 29.19
N ASN A 123 24.39 18.63 28.44
CA ASN A 123 23.18 19.42 28.60
C ASN A 123 22.24 19.42 27.38
N ASP A 124 22.68 18.90 26.23
CA ASP A 124 21.93 18.85 24.98
C ASP A 124 21.81 17.38 24.55
N ILE A 125 20.60 16.84 24.75
CA ILE A 125 20.29 15.42 24.47
C ILE A 125 20.39 15.12 22.98
N GLU A 126 19.95 16.03 22.11
CA GLU A 126 20.05 15.86 20.65
C GLU A 126 21.51 15.87 20.21
N PHE A 127 22.32 16.77 20.77
CA PHE A 127 23.76 16.76 20.52
C PHE A 127 24.44 15.47 20.99
N ASN A 128 24.06 14.94 22.15
CA ASN A 128 24.61 13.67 22.65
C ASN A 128 24.25 12.50 21.71
N ILE A 129 22.98 12.42 21.28
CA ILE A 129 22.50 11.41 20.33
C ILE A 129 23.22 11.53 18.98
N ALA A 130 23.32 12.74 18.42
CA ALA A 130 24.05 13.01 17.18
C ALA A 130 25.54 12.65 17.26
N TYR A 131 26.18 12.87 18.41
CA TYR A 131 27.57 12.47 18.61
C TYR A 131 27.72 10.94 18.69
N GLY A 132 26.77 10.26 19.33
CA GLY A 132 26.69 8.79 19.31
C GLY A 132 26.52 8.23 17.90
N ALA A 133 25.63 8.82 17.10
CA ALA A 133 25.42 8.44 15.70
C ALA A 133 26.69 8.62 14.86
N LYS A 134 27.38 9.76 14.99
CA LYS A 134 28.69 10.00 14.34
C LYS A 134 29.74 8.98 14.77
N THR A 135 29.72 8.57 16.04
CA THR A 135 30.65 7.54 16.54
C THR A 135 30.36 6.19 15.89
N LEU A 136 29.09 5.79 15.78
CA LEU A 136 28.69 4.55 15.11
C LEU A 136 29.01 4.59 13.62
N LEU A 137 28.79 5.72 12.94
CA LEU A 137 29.17 5.91 11.54
C LEU A 137 30.69 5.80 11.36
N ALA A 138 31.49 6.40 12.25
CA ALA A 138 32.94 6.20 12.23
C ALA A 138 33.34 4.73 12.45
N LYS A 139 32.53 3.95 13.19
CA LYS A 139 32.72 2.50 13.32
C LYS A 139 32.40 1.75 12.04
N TRP A 140 31.31 2.10 11.37
CA TRP A 140 30.94 1.57 10.06
C TRP A 140 32.10 1.72 9.06
N GLU A 141 32.65 2.92 8.92
CA GLU A 141 33.73 3.22 7.97
C GLU A 141 35.06 2.48 8.29
N MET A 142 35.31 2.11 9.55
CA MET A 142 36.55 1.40 9.93
C MET A 142 36.41 -0.13 9.93
N THR A 143 35.18 -0.65 9.85
CA THR A 143 34.92 -2.09 9.87
C THR A 143 34.79 -2.66 8.45
N PRO A 144 34.98 -3.97 8.26
CA PRO A 144 34.74 -4.59 6.96
C PRO A 144 33.31 -4.33 6.49
N GLN A 145 33.15 -4.07 5.19
CA GLN A 145 31.84 -3.93 4.57
C GLN A 145 31.13 -5.29 4.52
N ILE A 146 29.82 -5.29 4.78
CA ILE A 146 28.94 -6.44 4.57
C ILE A 146 28.07 -6.15 3.33
N GLY A 147 28.00 -7.12 2.42
CA GLY A 147 27.23 -7.04 1.19
C GLY A 147 27.64 -5.85 0.32
N ASP A 148 26.63 -5.15 -0.19
CA ASP A 148 26.77 -3.95 -1.01
C ASP A 148 27.09 -2.68 -0.20
N GLY A 149 27.17 -2.77 1.13
CA GLY A 149 27.43 -1.61 1.97
C GLY A 149 26.25 -0.61 2.01
N ASP A 150 25.05 -1.06 1.65
CA ASP A 150 23.85 -0.24 1.78
C ASP A 150 23.53 -0.02 3.28
N LYS A 151 23.57 1.26 3.70
CA LYS A 151 23.31 1.70 5.08
C LYS A 151 21.85 1.53 5.48
N SER A 152 20.93 1.40 4.52
CA SER A 152 19.54 1.13 4.80
C SER A 152 19.32 -0.31 5.30
N LYS A 153 20.20 -1.26 4.98
CA LYS A 153 20.07 -2.67 5.39
C LYS A 153 20.57 -2.86 6.82
N LEU A 154 19.68 -3.25 7.72
CA LEU A 154 19.97 -3.39 9.15
C LEU A 154 21.07 -4.42 9.43
N GLU A 155 21.09 -5.52 8.67
CA GLU A 155 22.08 -6.58 8.81
C GLU A 155 23.51 -6.11 8.51
N ASN A 156 23.68 -5.14 7.60
CA ASN A 156 24.99 -4.66 7.21
C ASN A 156 25.71 -3.92 8.34
N TRP A 157 25.00 -3.48 9.38
CA TRP A 157 25.57 -2.76 10.53
C TRP A 157 26.22 -3.67 11.58
N TYR A 158 26.15 -5.00 11.43
CA TYR A 158 26.57 -5.95 12.46
C TYR A 158 28.01 -5.71 12.99
N PHE A 159 28.97 -5.43 12.11
CA PHE A 159 30.34 -5.15 12.52
C PHE A 159 30.53 -3.77 13.14
N ALA A 160 29.81 -2.76 12.65
CA ALA A 160 29.83 -1.43 13.25
C ALA A 160 29.32 -1.47 14.70
N ILE A 161 28.25 -2.24 14.97
CA ILE A 161 27.70 -2.44 16.32
C ILE A 161 28.72 -3.15 17.23
N TRP A 162 29.40 -4.19 16.73
CA TRP A 162 30.48 -4.83 17.47
C TRP A 162 31.60 -3.82 17.78
N ALA A 163 32.05 -3.06 16.78
CA ALA A 163 33.10 -2.05 16.95
C ALA A 163 32.69 -0.88 17.87
N TYR A 164 31.39 -0.61 18.03
CA TYR A 164 30.87 0.35 19.00
C TYR A 164 31.25 -0.05 20.44
N ASN A 165 31.17 -1.35 20.75
CA ASN A 165 31.64 -1.91 22.03
C ASN A 165 33.13 -2.30 22.03
N SER A 166 33.93 -1.74 21.12
CA SER A 166 35.34 -2.07 20.82
C SER A 166 35.54 -3.23 19.85
N TRP A 167 36.29 -2.96 18.78
CA TRP A 167 36.69 -3.92 17.75
C TRP A 167 37.79 -4.85 18.25
N SER A 168 37.41 -5.91 18.96
CA SER A 168 38.34 -6.85 19.59
C SER A 168 37.84 -8.29 19.58
N ALA A 169 38.79 -9.23 19.51
CA ALA A 169 38.53 -10.67 19.57
C ALA A 169 37.85 -11.13 20.86
N ARG A 170 38.00 -10.37 21.96
CA ARG A 170 37.28 -10.62 23.22
C ARG A 170 35.76 -10.53 23.06
N ASN A 171 35.31 -9.64 22.17
CA ASN A 171 33.90 -9.38 21.91
C ASN A 171 33.34 -10.24 20.77
N ASN A 172 34.11 -11.21 20.29
CA ASN A 172 33.66 -12.17 19.29
C ASN A 172 32.57 -13.09 19.87
N PRO A 173 31.43 -13.31 19.17
CA PRO A 173 30.33 -14.13 19.67
C PRO A 173 30.66 -15.63 19.81
N HIS A 174 31.81 -16.08 19.30
CA HIS A 174 32.37 -17.39 19.63
C HIS A 174 32.85 -17.48 21.08
N ASN A 175 33.45 -16.40 21.58
CA ASN A 175 34.07 -16.32 22.89
C ASN A 175 33.11 -15.75 23.94
N ASN A 176 32.11 -14.98 23.49
CA ASN A 176 31.12 -14.34 24.34
C ASN A 176 29.71 -14.54 23.75
N PRO A 177 28.91 -15.51 24.23
CA PRO A 177 27.54 -15.72 23.75
C PRO A 177 26.59 -14.55 24.07
N GLN A 178 27.04 -13.61 24.90
CA GLN A 178 26.37 -12.36 25.23
C GLN A 178 27.10 -11.14 24.61
N ALA A 179 27.72 -11.32 23.45
CA ALA A 179 28.38 -10.25 22.72
C ALA A 179 27.41 -9.08 22.46
N TYR A 180 27.95 -7.86 22.40
CA TYR A 180 27.15 -6.64 22.42
C TYR A 180 26.18 -6.54 21.24
N GLN A 181 26.66 -6.82 20.02
CA GLN A 181 25.83 -6.84 18.82
C GLN A 181 24.70 -7.88 18.88
N GLU A 182 24.92 -9.04 19.51
CA GLU A 182 23.87 -10.04 19.74
C GLU A 182 22.78 -9.51 20.68
N LYS A 183 23.16 -8.71 21.68
CA LYS A 183 22.20 -8.06 22.58
C LYS A 183 21.39 -6.99 21.87
N ILE A 184 22.04 -6.17 21.05
CA ILE A 184 21.37 -5.11 20.28
C ILE A 184 20.33 -5.69 19.33
N LEU A 185 20.70 -6.69 18.52
CA LEU A 185 19.76 -7.31 17.57
C LEU A 185 18.57 -7.96 18.27
N LYS A 186 18.81 -8.71 19.37
CA LYS A 186 17.72 -9.30 20.17
C LYS A 186 16.83 -8.25 20.82
N LEU A 187 17.40 -7.14 21.24
CA LEU A 187 16.64 -6.05 21.85
C LEU A 187 15.71 -5.41 20.82
N ILE A 188 16.22 -5.09 19.62
CA ILE A 188 15.41 -4.55 18.51
C ILE A 188 14.21 -5.45 18.21
N ALA A 189 14.42 -6.76 18.19
CA ALA A 189 13.37 -7.76 17.94
C ALA A 189 12.31 -7.87 19.05
N SER A 190 12.54 -7.31 20.24
CA SER A 190 11.71 -7.56 21.44
C SER A 190 10.59 -6.55 21.69
N GLY A 191 10.61 -5.38 21.03
CA GLY A 191 9.66 -4.30 21.34
C GLY A 191 9.83 -3.75 22.76
N TYR A 192 11.09 -3.62 23.21
CA TYR A 192 11.50 -3.26 24.58
C TYR A 192 10.93 -1.93 25.13
N TYR A 193 10.33 -1.11 24.27
CA TYR A 193 9.60 0.09 24.65
C TYR A 193 8.21 0.06 24.00
N TYR A 194 7.28 -0.66 24.65
CA TYR A 194 5.94 -0.92 24.12
C TYR A 194 5.21 0.38 23.71
N GLY A 195 4.68 0.38 22.48
CA GLY A 195 3.95 1.51 21.91
C GLY A 195 4.80 2.70 21.47
N ILE A 196 6.13 2.62 21.55
CA ILE A 196 7.06 3.67 21.11
C ILE A 196 8.11 3.15 20.13
N VAL A 197 8.60 1.91 20.33
CA VAL A 197 9.55 1.26 19.43
C VAL A 197 8.90 0.05 18.81
N GLU A 198 8.76 0.06 17.49
CA GLU A 198 8.29 -1.09 16.73
C GLU A 198 9.38 -2.17 16.62
N PRO A 199 9.06 -3.44 16.87
CA PRO A 199 10.04 -4.53 16.79
C PRO A 199 10.38 -4.86 15.34
N VAL A 200 11.67 -5.07 15.05
CA VAL A 200 12.17 -5.51 13.74
C VAL A 200 13.01 -6.79 13.91
N GLN A 201 12.71 -7.83 13.14
CA GLN A 201 13.41 -9.13 13.20
C GLN A 201 14.65 -9.13 12.30
N ILE A 202 15.76 -8.54 12.76
CA ILE A 202 17.00 -8.50 11.97
C ILE A 202 17.61 -9.90 11.87
N THR A 203 17.98 -10.32 10.65
CA THR A 203 18.59 -11.63 10.43
C THR A 203 19.99 -11.68 11.06
N PRO A 204 20.26 -12.59 12.02
CA PRO A 204 21.54 -12.63 12.70
C PRO A 204 22.67 -13.13 11.78
N MET A 205 23.86 -12.57 11.94
CA MET A 205 25.05 -13.03 11.22
C MET A 205 25.36 -14.50 11.57
N PRO A 206 25.40 -15.43 10.59
CA PRO A 206 25.65 -16.83 10.89
C PRO A 206 26.99 -17.03 11.58
N LYS A 207 26.98 -17.69 12.75
CA LYS A 207 28.19 -17.91 13.55
C LYS A 207 29.29 -18.61 12.76
N ALA A 208 28.93 -19.50 11.83
CA ALA A 208 29.87 -20.20 10.96
C ALA A 208 30.65 -19.27 10.00
N TRP A 209 30.13 -18.08 9.69
CA TRP A 209 30.81 -17.11 8.83
C TRP A 209 31.87 -16.32 9.61
N LEU A 210 31.74 -16.21 10.92
CA LEU A 210 32.63 -15.40 11.76
C LEU A 210 33.94 -16.15 12.07
N PRO A 211 35.11 -15.47 12.02
CA PRO A 211 36.37 -16.11 12.30
C PRO A 211 36.48 -16.44 13.79
N LYS A 212 37.05 -17.59 14.14
CA LYS A 212 37.26 -17.98 15.55
C LYS A 212 38.44 -17.21 16.14
N GLY A 213 38.25 -16.67 17.35
CA GLY A 213 39.35 -16.09 18.15
C GLY A 213 39.97 -14.79 17.63
N ARG A 214 39.43 -14.18 16.58
CA ARG A 214 39.91 -12.91 15.99
C ARG A 214 38.75 -12.03 15.53
N VAL A 215 39.03 -10.80 15.12
CA VAL A 215 38.05 -9.93 14.47
C VAL A 215 37.98 -10.20 12.96
N PRO A 216 36.84 -9.92 12.30
CA PRO A 216 36.72 -9.90 10.84
C PRO A 216 37.78 -9.04 10.15
N SER A 217 38.29 -9.51 9.01
CA SER A 217 39.28 -8.81 8.18
C SER A 217 38.57 -7.98 7.11
N ALA A 218 39.12 -6.79 6.80
CA ALA A 218 38.63 -5.90 5.75
C ALA A 218 38.86 -6.44 4.34
N GLN A 219 39.72 -7.45 4.18
CA GLN A 219 40.04 -8.11 2.91
C GLN A 219 39.14 -9.34 2.63
N SER A 220 38.20 -9.64 3.52
CA SER A 220 37.28 -10.78 3.37
C SER A 220 35.96 -10.31 2.80
N ASP A 221 35.39 -11.08 1.86
CA ASP A 221 34.06 -10.82 1.33
C ASP A 221 32.99 -11.28 2.33
N TRP A 222 32.16 -10.35 2.78
CA TRP A 222 31.05 -10.61 3.70
C TRP A 222 29.73 -10.44 2.97
N LYS A 223 28.83 -11.42 3.09
CA LYS A 223 27.49 -11.35 2.50
C LYS A 223 26.47 -10.81 3.51
N THR A 224 25.46 -10.11 3.01
CA THR A 224 24.27 -9.76 3.81
C THR A 224 23.48 -11.05 4.10
N PRO A 225 23.20 -11.37 5.37
CA PRO A 225 22.28 -12.45 5.74
C PRO A 225 20.86 -12.19 5.21
N GLU A 226 20.18 -13.26 4.79
CA GLU A 226 18.81 -13.22 4.25
C GLU A 226 17.80 -13.83 5.24
N PRO A 227 16.57 -13.30 5.34
CA PRO A 227 16.04 -12.14 4.60
C PRO A 227 16.59 -10.79 5.10
N VAL A 228 16.71 -9.80 4.20
CA VAL A 228 17.16 -8.42 4.51
C VAL A 228 16.03 -7.56 5.08
N HIS A 229 16.36 -6.69 6.04
CA HIS A 229 15.45 -5.70 6.61
C HIS A 229 15.99 -4.29 6.46
N TYR A 230 15.08 -3.33 6.26
CA TYR A 230 15.42 -1.95 5.96
C TYR A 230 15.11 -1.01 7.12
N ALA A 231 15.96 -0.01 7.32
CA ALA A 231 15.84 1.01 8.35
C ALA A 231 14.66 1.95 8.08
N ALA A 232 14.04 2.46 9.13
CA ALA A 232 12.90 3.36 9.03
C ALA A 232 13.19 4.62 8.18
N PHE A 233 14.43 5.13 8.16
CA PHE A 233 14.78 6.32 7.37
C PHE A 233 14.76 6.07 5.85
N SER A 234 14.88 4.81 5.41
CA SER A 234 14.79 4.43 4.00
C SER A 234 13.37 4.06 3.58
N GLN A 235 12.42 4.06 4.52
CA GLN A 235 11.00 3.92 4.19
C GLN A 235 10.39 5.32 4.02
N GLU A 236 9.65 5.52 2.92
CA GLU A 236 8.90 6.76 2.71
C GLU A 236 7.83 6.91 3.79
N VAL A 237 8.01 7.88 4.69
CA VAL A 237 6.98 8.24 5.66
C VAL A 237 5.94 9.08 4.95
N LEU A 238 4.77 8.50 4.70
CA LEU A 238 3.60 9.20 4.16
C LEU A 238 3.23 10.39 5.05
N SER A 239 3.06 11.55 4.44
CA SER A 239 2.53 12.74 5.11
C SER A 239 1.09 12.52 5.57
N LYS A 240 0.63 13.35 6.50
CA LYS A 240 -0.76 13.29 6.97
C LYS A 240 -1.78 13.47 5.83
N ALA A 241 -1.46 14.31 4.85
CA ALA A 241 -2.33 14.54 3.69
C ALA A 241 -2.42 13.29 2.81
N GLU A 242 -1.28 12.65 2.52
CA GLU A 242 -1.24 11.40 1.74
C GLU A 242 -1.98 10.27 2.44
N LEU A 243 -1.80 10.10 3.76
CA LEU A 243 -2.56 9.14 4.56
C LEU A 243 -4.07 9.41 4.50
N GLN A 244 -4.47 10.68 4.58
CA GLN A 244 -5.88 11.06 4.52
C GLN A 244 -6.47 10.80 3.13
N ALA A 245 -5.72 11.06 2.06
CA ALA A 245 -6.15 10.76 0.69
C ALA A 245 -6.34 9.26 0.47
N ILE A 246 -5.36 8.44 0.89
CA ILE A 246 -5.45 6.97 0.85
C ILE A 246 -6.67 6.46 1.64
N GLN A 247 -6.90 6.99 2.84
CA GLN A 247 -8.04 6.59 3.70
C GLN A 247 -9.40 7.03 3.15
N SER A 248 -9.43 8.02 2.25
CA SER A 248 -10.67 8.47 1.62
C SER A 248 -11.18 7.52 0.53
N VAL A 249 -10.30 6.67 0.00
CA VAL A 249 -10.65 5.67 -1.03
C VAL A 249 -11.20 4.42 -0.36
N PRO A 250 -12.47 4.04 -0.60
CA PRO A 250 -13.03 2.82 -0.05
C PRO A 250 -12.27 1.59 -0.53
N ARG A 251 -11.99 0.66 0.39
CA ARG A 251 -11.38 -0.64 0.09
C ARG A 251 -12.28 -1.77 0.57
N VAL A 252 -12.55 -2.73 -0.32
CA VAL A 252 -13.35 -3.92 -0.03
C VAL A 252 -12.45 -5.16 -0.14
N CYS A 253 -12.17 -5.82 0.98
CA CYS A 253 -11.34 -7.03 1.01
C CYS A 253 -11.68 -7.94 2.19
N GLY A 254 -11.60 -9.25 1.99
CA GLY A 254 -11.71 -10.28 3.03
C GLY A 254 -10.37 -10.98 3.30
N ASP A 255 -10.37 -11.89 4.26
CA ASP A 255 -9.20 -12.73 4.57
C ASP A 255 -8.98 -13.83 3.52
N SER A 256 -9.96 -14.04 2.63
CA SER A 256 -9.97 -15.04 1.55
C SER A 256 -10.75 -14.52 0.34
N ARG A 257 -10.58 -15.17 -0.83
CA ARG A 257 -11.33 -14.85 -2.06
C ARG A 257 -12.85 -14.94 -1.88
N ILE A 258 -13.32 -15.93 -1.13
CA ILE A 258 -14.73 -16.10 -0.79
C ILE A 258 -15.18 -14.90 0.03
N GLU A 259 -14.46 -14.55 1.10
CA GLU A 259 -14.81 -13.41 1.94
C GLU A 259 -14.74 -12.07 1.22
N THR A 260 -13.79 -11.87 0.31
CA THR A 260 -13.77 -10.68 -0.55
C THR A 260 -15.03 -10.63 -1.42
N SER A 261 -15.42 -11.74 -2.05
CA SER A 261 -16.66 -11.79 -2.86
C SER A 261 -17.92 -11.48 -2.04
N LEU A 262 -18.02 -11.98 -0.80
CA LEU A 262 -19.14 -11.71 0.10
C LEU A 262 -19.17 -10.25 0.55
N LYS A 263 -18.01 -9.64 0.80
CA LYS A 263 -17.91 -8.21 1.13
C LYS A 263 -18.26 -7.33 -0.06
N ILE A 264 -17.84 -7.69 -1.28
CA ILE A 264 -18.25 -7.00 -2.51
C ILE A 264 -19.77 -7.09 -2.68
N ALA A 265 -20.35 -8.28 -2.50
CA ALA A 265 -21.79 -8.47 -2.60
C ALA A 265 -22.58 -7.68 -1.54
N THR A 266 -22.12 -7.64 -0.30
CA THR A 266 -22.84 -6.90 0.77
C THR A 266 -22.62 -5.39 0.72
N ASP A 267 -21.51 -4.93 0.14
CA ASP A 267 -21.23 -3.52 -0.13
C ASP A 267 -22.09 -2.99 -1.29
N GLY A 268 -22.19 -3.74 -2.40
CA GLY A 268 -23.02 -3.37 -3.56
C GLY A 268 -24.52 -3.53 -3.36
N TRP A 269 -24.93 -4.49 -2.52
CA TRP A 269 -26.33 -4.84 -2.27
C TRP A 269 -26.67 -4.81 -0.77
N PRO A 270 -26.54 -3.64 -0.10
CA PRO A 270 -26.68 -3.51 1.36
C PRO A 270 -28.11 -3.79 1.87
N HIS A 271 -29.09 -3.83 0.98
CA HIS A 271 -30.50 -4.08 1.29
C HIS A 271 -31.02 -5.41 0.74
N GLY A 272 -30.10 -6.28 0.31
CA GLY A 272 -30.41 -7.53 -0.38
C GLY A 272 -30.54 -7.37 -1.89
N CYS A 273 -30.72 -8.48 -2.59
CA CYS A 273 -30.79 -8.54 -4.04
C CYS A 273 -31.86 -9.55 -4.48
N LYS A 274 -32.48 -9.33 -5.65
CA LYS A 274 -33.46 -10.28 -6.19
C LYS A 274 -32.79 -11.57 -6.64
N THR A 275 -31.64 -11.45 -7.30
CA THR A 275 -30.88 -12.57 -7.87
C THR A 275 -29.47 -12.54 -7.30
N VAL A 276 -28.89 -13.70 -7.01
CA VAL A 276 -27.44 -13.89 -6.81
C VAL A 276 -26.91 -14.85 -7.84
N ILE A 277 -25.65 -14.66 -8.21
CA ILE A 277 -24.91 -15.56 -9.07
C ILE A 277 -23.84 -16.27 -8.23
N ILE A 278 -23.81 -17.59 -8.27
CA ILE A 278 -22.81 -18.44 -7.61
C ILE A 278 -21.83 -18.93 -8.67
N ALA A 279 -20.55 -18.71 -8.42
CA ALA A 279 -19.45 -19.19 -9.23
C ALA A 279 -18.46 -19.98 -8.36
N GLN A 280 -17.68 -20.86 -8.98
CA GLN A 280 -16.64 -21.59 -8.26
C GLN A 280 -15.49 -20.67 -7.85
N ALA A 281 -14.86 -20.95 -6.70
CA ALA A 281 -13.80 -20.12 -6.16
C ALA A 281 -12.42 -20.47 -6.74
N GLU A 282 -12.22 -21.69 -7.23
CA GLU A 282 -10.92 -22.25 -7.62
C GLU A 282 -10.55 -22.06 -9.10
N ASP A 283 -11.54 -21.83 -9.97
CA ASP A 283 -11.38 -21.63 -11.42
C ASP A 283 -12.37 -20.56 -11.93
N TYR A 284 -12.07 -19.92 -13.05
CA TYR A 284 -12.74 -18.74 -13.57
C TYR A 284 -13.42 -18.95 -14.92
N LEU A 285 -13.01 -19.94 -15.72
CA LEU A 285 -13.35 -20.00 -17.16
C LEU A 285 -14.87 -20.04 -17.40
N GLU A 286 -15.58 -20.94 -16.73
CA GLU A 286 -17.04 -21.05 -16.86
C GLU A 286 -17.81 -19.88 -16.23
N ALA A 287 -17.17 -19.13 -15.31
CA ALA A 287 -17.79 -17.99 -14.65
C ALA A 287 -17.54 -16.66 -15.38
N LEU A 288 -16.54 -16.61 -16.26
CA LEU A 288 -16.06 -15.41 -16.92
C LEU A 288 -17.15 -14.69 -17.73
N ALA A 289 -17.95 -15.45 -18.49
CA ALA A 289 -19.08 -14.89 -19.24
C ALA A 289 -20.24 -14.43 -18.33
N GLY A 290 -20.24 -14.82 -17.05
CA GLY A 290 -21.27 -14.49 -16.07
C GLY A 290 -21.39 -13.02 -15.71
N ALA A 291 -20.38 -12.19 -15.99
CA ALA A 291 -20.44 -10.74 -15.79
C ALA A 291 -21.64 -10.11 -16.54
N ALA A 292 -21.95 -10.62 -17.74
CA ALA A 292 -23.10 -10.15 -18.52
C ALA A 292 -24.43 -10.47 -17.82
N LEU A 293 -24.55 -11.66 -17.20
CA LEU A 293 -25.71 -12.00 -16.38
C LEU A 293 -25.78 -11.11 -15.13
N ALA A 294 -24.65 -10.78 -14.50
CA ALA A 294 -24.61 -9.86 -13.37
C ALA A 294 -25.18 -8.49 -13.75
N LYS A 295 -24.87 -7.96 -14.94
CA LYS A 295 -25.51 -6.75 -15.48
C LYS A 295 -27.00 -6.94 -15.72
N LYS A 296 -27.41 -8.00 -16.44
CA LYS A 296 -28.81 -8.28 -16.81
C LYS A 296 -29.71 -8.37 -15.57
N TYR A 297 -29.25 -9.07 -14.54
CA TYR A 297 -30.03 -9.33 -13.31
C TYR A 297 -29.74 -8.35 -12.17
N LYS A 298 -28.78 -7.43 -12.34
CA LYS A 298 -28.27 -6.54 -11.27
C LYS A 298 -27.90 -7.33 -10.01
N ALA A 299 -27.12 -8.39 -10.21
CA ALA A 299 -26.87 -9.44 -9.23
C ALA A 299 -25.39 -9.49 -8.84
N PRO A 300 -25.06 -9.74 -7.55
CA PRO A 300 -23.68 -10.02 -7.17
C PRO A 300 -23.23 -11.40 -7.68
N ILE A 301 -21.93 -11.52 -7.94
CA ILE A 301 -21.24 -12.81 -8.11
C ILE A 301 -20.58 -13.18 -6.78
N ILE A 302 -20.94 -14.33 -6.23
CA ILE A 302 -20.40 -14.90 -5.00
C ILE A 302 -19.59 -16.13 -5.36
N LEU A 303 -18.39 -16.24 -4.77
CA LEU A 303 -17.54 -17.39 -4.94
C LEU A 303 -17.84 -18.45 -3.88
N ASN A 304 -17.94 -19.70 -4.31
CA ASN A 304 -18.16 -20.85 -3.45
C ASN A 304 -17.19 -21.99 -3.82
N PRO A 305 -16.76 -22.83 -2.86
CA PRO A 305 -16.00 -24.04 -3.19
C PRO A 305 -16.80 -24.97 -4.11
N GLN A 306 -16.10 -25.75 -4.93
CA GLN A 306 -16.72 -26.68 -5.89
C GLN A 306 -17.73 -27.67 -5.25
N ASN A 307 -17.36 -28.29 -4.12
CA ASN A 307 -18.02 -29.52 -3.62
C ASN A 307 -18.72 -29.35 -2.26
N CYS A 308 -18.81 -28.13 -1.74
CA CYS A 308 -19.56 -27.85 -0.50
C CYS A 308 -20.03 -26.41 -0.46
N LEU A 309 -21.20 -26.15 0.14
CA LEU A 309 -21.64 -24.78 0.39
C LEU A 309 -20.86 -24.20 1.58
N ASP A 310 -20.08 -23.15 1.34
CA ASP A 310 -19.32 -22.51 2.40
C ASP A 310 -20.28 -21.91 3.45
N PRO A 311 -20.08 -22.15 4.76
CA PRO A 311 -20.97 -21.63 5.79
C PRO A 311 -21.12 -20.10 5.79
N LYS A 312 -20.08 -19.34 5.37
CA LYS A 312 -20.14 -17.88 5.23
C LYS A 312 -20.98 -17.48 4.02
N VAL A 313 -20.94 -18.25 2.94
CA VAL A 313 -21.84 -18.07 1.78
C VAL A 313 -23.28 -18.31 2.21
N ALA A 314 -23.55 -19.44 2.89
CA ALA A 314 -24.87 -19.77 3.42
C ALA A 314 -25.43 -18.67 4.34
N ASP A 315 -24.64 -18.20 5.30
CA ASP A 315 -25.03 -17.10 6.20
C ASP A 315 -25.34 -15.81 5.43
N THR A 316 -24.52 -15.46 4.44
CA THR A 316 -24.71 -14.25 3.64
C THR A 316 -26.00 -14.33 2.83
N LEU A 317 -26.30 -15.48 2.21
CA LEU A 317 -27.53 -15.70 1.47
C LEU A 317 -28.77 -15.62 2.40
N LEU A 318 -28.71 -16.25 3.58
CA LEU A 318 -29.82 -16.26 4.54
C LEU A 318 -30.09 -14.90 5.18
N ASN A 319 -29.03 -14.22 5.60
CA ASN A 319 -29.14 -13.12 6.55
C ASN A 319 -28.87 -11.75 5.94
N LYS A 320 -28.19 -11.67 4.78
CA LYS A 320 -27.83 -10.41 4.13
C LYS A 320 -28.56 -10.22 2.81
N LEU A 321 -28.39 -11.15 1.89
CA LEU A 321 -28.83 -10.97 0.50
C LEU A 321 -30.28 -11.38 0.26
N LYS A 322 -30.74 -12.47 0.89
CA LYS A 322 -32.11 -12.99 0.83
C LYS A 322 -32.67 -13.05 -0.60
N PRO A 323 -32.00 -13.75 -1.52
CA PRO A 323 -32.39 -13.77 -2.92
C PRO A 323 -33.72 -14.46 -3.15
N LEU A 324 -34.40 -14.05 -4.22
CA LEU A 324 -35.55 -14.75 -4.79
C LEU A 324 -35.15 -15.67 -5.95
N GLN A 325 -33.93 -15.55 -6.45
CA GLN A 325 -33.38 -16.40 -7.51
C GLN A 325 -31.89 -16.64 -7.28
N VAL A 326 -31.42 -17.85 -7.56
CA VAL A 326 -30.00 -18.17 -7.63
C VAL A 326 -29.65 -18.65 -9.03
N ILE A 327 -28.61 -18.05 -9.60
CA ILE A 327 -27.98 -18.49 -10.85
C ILE A 327 -26.68 -19.19 -10.48
N ILE A 328 -26.48 -20.42 -10.94
CA ILE A 328 -25.22 -21.15 -10.79
C ILE A 328 -24.49 -21.11 -12.12
N LEU A 329 -23.25 -20.63 -12.12
CA LEU A 329 -22.40 -20.63 -13.31
C LEU A 329 -21.56 -21.90 -13.36
N GLY A 330 -21.58 -22.51 -14.53
CA GLY A 330 -20.84 -23.71 -14.86
C GLY A 330 -21.56 -25.02 -14.57
N GLY A 331 -21.03 -26.09 -15.15
CA GLY A 331 -21.52 -27.45 -15.02
C GLY A 331 -21.37 -28.00 -13.59
N SER A 332 -21.77 -29.26 -13.40
CA SER A 332 -21.63 -29.95 -12.10
C SER A 332 -20.17 -30.16 -11.67
N GLN A 333 -19.21 -30.00 -12.60
CA GLN A 333 -17.79 -30.00 -12.29
C GLN A 333 -17.30 -28.66 -11.76
N ALA A 334 -18.01 -27.54 -11.98
CA ALA A 334 -17.66 -26.25 -11.41
C ALA A 334 -18.31 -26.06 -10.03
N ILE A 335 -19.62 -26.30 -9.95
CA ILE A 335 -20.38 -26.29 -8.70
C ILE A 335 -21.20 -27.57 -8.65
N SER A 336 -20.94 -28.42 -7.67
CA SER A 336 -21.50 -29.77 -7.64
C SER A 336 -23.03 -29.80 -7.50
N ALA A 337 -23.63 -30.93 -7.87
CA ALA A 337 -25.07 -31.13 -7.70
C ALA A 337 -25.47 -31.12 -6.22
N GLU A 338 -24.58 -31.54 -5.33
CA GLU A 338 -24.75 -31.48 -3.89
C GLU A 338 -24.84 -30.04 -3.39
N VAL A 339 -23.98 -29.13 -3.87
CA VAL A 339 -24.07 -27.70 -3.53
C VAL A 339 -25.39 -27.11 -4.02
N GLU A 340 -25.83 -27.45 -5.24
CA GLU A 340 -27.13 -27.01 -5.75
C GLU A 340 -28.30 -27.51 -4.88
N GLN A 341 -28.23 -28.76 -4.43
CA GLN A 341 -29.23 -29.32 -3.52
C GLN A 341 -29.21 -28.64 -2.14
N GLU A 342 -28.03 -28.37 -1.58
CA GLU A 342 -27.87 -27.62 -0.34
C GLU A 342 -28.46 -26.20 -0.46
N LEU A 343 -28.27 -25.52 -1.59
CA LEU A 343 -28.87 -24.22 -1.87
C LEU A 343 -30.40 -24.29 -1.91
N ARG A 344 -30.98 -25.32 -2.54
CA ARG A 344 -32.44 -25.56 -2.57
C ARG A 344 -33.02 -25.77 -1.18
N GLU A 345 -32.32 -26.53 -0.33
CA GLU A 345 -32.75 -26.77 1.05
C GLU A 345 -32.61 -25.52 1.93
N LEU A 346 -31.49 -24.79 1.78
CA LEU A 346 -31.20 -23.57 2.51
C LEU A 346 -32.22 -22.45 2.23
N LEU A 347 -32.56 -22.26 0.95
CA LEU A 347 -33.39 -21.16 0.46
C LEU A 347 -34.85 -21.56 0.30
N SER A 348 -35.44 -22.16 1.34
CA SER A 348 -36.82 -22.70 1.37
C SER A 348 -37.97 -21.75 0.94
N TRP A 349 -37.69 -20.47 0.70
CA TRP A 349 -38.65 -19.49 0.19
C TRP A 349 -38.59 -19.29 -1.33
N THR A 350 -37.65 -19.92 -2.04
CA THR A 350 -37.58 -19.89 -3.51
C THR A 350 -37.14 -21.23 -4.11
N ASP A 351 -37.78 -21.61 -5.21
CA ASP A 351 -37.41 -22.76 -6.04
C ASP A 351 -36.66 -22.34 -7.32
N ASP A 352 -36.50 -21.03 -7.56
CA ASP A 352 -35.88 -20.45 -8.76
C ASP A 352 -34.35 -20.50 -8.65
N ILE A 353 -33.82 -21.72 -8.79
CA ILE A 353 -32.39 -22.00 -8.86
C ILE A 353 -32.10 -22.57 -10.25
N VAL A 354 -31.38 -21.78 -11.05
CA VAL A 354 -31.09 -22.04 -12.47
C VAL A 354 -29.59 -22.19 -12.66
N ARG A 355 -29.18 -23.20 -13.45
CA ARG A 355 -27.78 -23.42 -13.81
C ARG A 355 -27.54 -23.02 -15.26
N PHE A 356 -26.50 -22.23 -15.49
CA PHE A 356 -25.92 -21.96 -16.80
C PHE A 356 -24.57 -22.66 -16.88
N GLY A 357 -24.56 -23.90 -17.34
CA GLY A 357 -23.37 -24.73 -17.45
C GLY A 357 -23.50 -25.76 -18.56
N GLY A 358 -22.60 -25.69 -19.53
CA GLY A 358 -22.46 -26.68 -20.60
C GLY A 358 -21.49 -27.80 -20.24
N GLU A 359 -21.09 -28.57 -21.25
CA GLU A 359 -20.03 -29.59 -21.13
C GLU A 359 -18.65 -28.96 -20.88
N ASP A 360 -18.46 -27.71 -21.31
CA ASP A 360 -17.24 -26.93 -21.13
C ASP A 360 -17.51 -25.40 -21.02
N CYS A 361 -16.44 -24.62 -20.96
CA CYS A 361 -16.51 -23.16 -20.87
C CYS A 361 -17.06 -22.47 -22.14
N TYR A 362 -16.90 -23.09 -23.31
CA TYR A 362 -17.37 -22.57 -24.58
C TYR A 362 -18.90 -22.70 -24.70
N GLU A 363 -19.42 -23.87 -24.36
CA GLU A 363 -20.86 -24.09 -24.30
C GLU A 363 -21.51 -23.25 -23.18
N THR A 364 -20.86 -23.13 -22.02
CA THR A 364 -21.34 -22.24 -20.95
C THR A 364 -21.43 -20.78 -21.41
N ALA A 365 -20.41 -20.28 -22.11
CA ALA A 365 -20.42 -18.93 -22.67
C ALA A 365 -21.53 -18.76 -23.74
N ALA A 366 -21.74 -19.76 -24.61
CA ALA A 366 -22.81 -19.74 -25.61
C ALA A 366 -24.21 -19.75 -24.97
N LEU A 367 -24.42 -20.53 -23.91
CA LEU A 367 -25.67 -20.56 -23.13
C LEU A 367 -25.95 -19.21 -22.49
N ILE A 368 -24.93 -18.56 -21.93
CA ILE A 368 -25.06 -17.21 -21.38
C ILE A 368 -25.35 -16.20 -22.48
N ALA A 369 -24.66 -16.25 -23.62
CA ALA A 369 -24.92 -15.35 -24.73
C ALA A 369 -26.35 -15.50 -25.25
N ALA A 370 -26.93 -16.71 -25.26
CA ALA A 370 -28.32 -16.95 -25.67
C ALA A 370 -29.35 -16.12 -24.89
N GLU A 371 -29.02 -15.67 -23.68
CA GLU A 371 -29.87 -14.80 -22.86
C GLU A 371 -29.97 -13.34 -23.36
N PHE A 372 -29.19 -12.96 -24.37
CA PHE A 372 -29.14 -11.61 -24.94
C PHE A 372 -29.85 -11.56 -26.32
N PRO A 373 -30.22 -10.38 -26.83
CA PRO A 373 -30.86 -10.25 -28.15
C PRO A 373 -30.06 -10.86 -29.31
N GLU A 374 -30.72 -11.15 -30.43
CA GLU A 374 -30.11 -11.69 -31.66
C GLU A 374 -29.25 -10.69 -32.44
N ASP A 375 -29.22 -9.41 -32.05
CA ASP A 375 -28.48 -8.34 -32.73
C ASP A 375 -27.55 -7.58 -31.77
N CYS A 376 -27.24 -8.20 -30.61
CA CYS A 376 -26.28 -7.63 -29.68
C CYS A 376 -24.85 -7.79 -30.21
N ASP A 377 -24.01 -6.81 -29.93
CA ASP A 377 -22.57 -6.94 -30.14
C ASP A 377 -22.00 -8.10 -29.30
N LEU A 378 -20.79 -8.54 -29.62
CA LEU A 378 -20.13 -9.65 -28.94
C LEU A 378 -18.72 -9.29 -28.48
N ALA A 379 -18.33 -9.81 -27.32
CA ALA A 379 -16.95 -9.86 -26.89
C ALA A 379 -16.40 -11.27 -27.11
N LEU A 380 -15.14 -11.39 -27.53
CA LEU A 380 -14.43 -12.65 -27.74
C LEU A 380 -13.08 -12.61 -27.02
N SER A 381 -12.75 -13.72 -26.36
CA SER A 381 -11.44 -13.92 -25.73
C SER A 381 -11.04 -15.39 -25.77
N THR A 382 -9.76 -15.66 -25.52
CA THR A 382 -9.26 -17.02 -25.37
C THR A 382 -9.58 -17.61 -23.99
N ASP A 383 -9.48 -18.93 -23.89
CA ASP A 383 -9.45 -19.68 -22.63
C ASP A 383 -8.06 -19.64 -21.92
N ALA A 384 -7.03 -19.09 -22.56
CA ALA A 384 -5.66 -19.12 -22.07
C ALA A 384 -5.20 -17.80 -21.40
N ASP A 385 -5.77 -16.65 -21.78
CA ASP A 385 -5.33 -15.32 -21.32
C ASP A 385 -6.37 -14.62 -20.42
N PHE A 386 -6.52 -15.15 -19.20
CA PHE A 386 -7.52 -14.72 -18.23
C PHE A 386 -7.63 -13.21 -17.94
N PRO A 387 -6.54 -12.42 -17.81
CA PRO A 387 -6.64 -11.03 -17.37
C PRO A 387 -7.22 -10.11 -18.45
N ASP A 388 -6.83 -10.34 -19.70
CA ASP A 388 -7.35 -9.63 -20.86
C ASP A 388 -8.81 -10.03 -21.08
N ALA A 389 -9.10 -11.32 -20.95
CA ALA A 389 -10.45 -11.87 -20.97
C ALA A 389 -11.36 -11.23 -19.91
N LEU A 390 -10.93 -11.16 -18.65
CA LEU A 390 -11.69 -10.58 -17.55
C LEU A 390 -11.93 -9.07 -17.74
N SER A 391 -10.92 -8.35 -18.22
CA SER A 391 -11.03 -6.91 -18.47
C SER A 391 -12.08 -6.64 -19.54
N LEU A 392 -12.03 -7.38 -20.65
CA LEU A 392 -13.01 -7.26 -21.73
C LEU A 392 -14.39 -7.72 -21.29
N ALA A 393 -14.49 -8.90 -20.67
CA ALA A 393 -15.75 -9.44 -20.18
C ALA A 393 -16.48 -8.48 -19.25
N THR A 394 -15.75 -7.84 -18.33
CA THR A 394 -16.31 -6.86 -17.40
C THR A 394 -16.77 -5.60 -18.14
N ALA A 395 -15.92 -5.03 -18.99
CA ALA A 395 -16.25 -3.78 -19.67
C ALA A 395 -17.41 -3.94 -20.64
N ALA A 396 -17.39 -5.00 -21.45
CA ALA A 396 -18.44 -5.39 -22.39
C ALA A 396 -19.75 -5.70 -21.66
N ALA A 397 -19.71 -6.42 -20.54
CA ALA A 397 -20.89 -6.73 -19.74
C ALA A 397 -21.62 -5.47 -19.25
N GLY A 398 -20.91 -4.40 -18.89
CA GLY A 398 -21.53 -3.13 -18.52
C GLY A 398 -22.33 -2.48 -19.66
N GLN A 399 -22.01 -2.81 -20.92
CA GLN A 399 -22.77 -2.43 -22.11
C GLN A 399 -23.79 -3.50 -22.54
N ALA A 400 -24.06 -4.50 -21.70
CA ALA A 400 -24.90 -5.66 -22.00
C ALA A 400 -24.43 -6.49 -23.21
N ILE A 401 -23.11 -6.53 -23.44
CA ILE A 401 -22.45 -7.33 -24.47
C ILE A 401 -21.97 -8.63 -23.84
N PRO A 402 -22.47 -9.81 -24.26
CA PRO A 402 -22.01 -11.09 -23.73
C PRO A 402 -20.64 -11.49 -24.30
N LEU A 403 -19.91 -12.27 -23.52
CA LEU A 403 -18.62 -12.84 -23.90
C LEU A 403 -18.80 -14.25 -24.48
N LEU A 404 -18.11 -14.51 -25.59
CA LEU A 404 -17.84 -15.86 -26.09
C LEU A 404 -16.36 -16.19 -25.94
N LEU A 405 -16.07 -17.48 -25.85
CA LEU A 405 -14.70 -18.00 -25.70
C LEU A 405 -14.26 -18.73 -26.95
N THR A 406 -12.97 -18.70 -27.23
CA THR A 406 -12.33 -19.45 -28.32
C THR A 406 -11.03 -20.09 -27.82
N THR A 407 -10.50 -21.05 -28.57
CA THR A 407 -9.09 -21.42 -28.41
C THR A 407 -8.21 -20.44 -29.19
N GLU A 408 -6.89 -20.61 -29.10
CA GLU A 408 -5.91 -19.83 -29.86
C GLU A 408 -6.13 -19.85 -31.39
N ASN A 409 -6.41 -21.05 -31.92
CA ASN A 409 -6.31 -21.34 -33.35
C ASN A 409 -7.59 -21.93 -33.95
N GLU A 410 -8.63 -22.15 -33.14
CA GLU A 410 -9.87 -22.80 -33.56
C GLU A 410 -11.07 -22.21 -32.81
N LEU A 411 -12.16 -21.97 -33.54
CA LEU A 411 -13.47 -21.64 -32.99
C LEU A 411 -14.20 -22.92 -32.58
N PRO A 412 -14.50 -23.14 -31.29
CA PRO A 412 -15.31 -24.27 -30.86
C PRO A 412 -16.71 -24.23 -31.48
N GLU A 413 -17.32 -25.40 -31.68
CA GLU A 413 -18.64 -25.51 -32.34
C GLU A 413 -19.72 -24.67 -31.63
N ALA A 414 -19.70 -24.63 -30.29
CA ALA A 414 -20.61 -23.81 -29.51
C ALA A 414 -20.46 -22.32 -29.81
N THR A 415 -19.22 -21.85 -29.97
CA THR A 415 -18.90 -20.46 -30.30
C THR A 415 -19.33 -20.10 -31.71
N ILE A 416 -19.11 -20.98 -32.70
CA ILE A 416 -19.59 -20.79 -34.08
C ILE A 416 -21.11 -20.62 -34.10
N LYS A 417 -21.85 -21.51 -33.42
CA LYS A 417 -23.32 -21.44 -33.35
C LYS A 417 -23.79 -20.14 -32.71
N ALA A 418 -23.13 -19.70 -31.64
CA ALA A 418 -23.46 -18.45 -30.97
C ALA A 418 -23.19 -17.22 -31.87
N LEU A 419 -22.03 -17.16 -32.54
CA LEU A 419 -21.68 -16.10 -33.49
C LEU A 419 -22.74 -15.95 -34.60
N GLN A 420 -23.15 -17.07 -35.21
CA GLN A 420 -24.17 -17.08 -36.27
C GLN A 420 -25.56 -16.67 -35.78
N ALA A 421 -25.91 -17.04 -34.55
CA ALA A 421 -27.21 -16.72 -33.96
C ALA A 421 -27.34 -15.24 -33.55
N LYS A 422 -26.22 -14.58 -33.20
CA LYS A 422 -26.19 -13.24 -32.60
C LYS A 422 -25.98 -12.08 -33.56
N LYS A 423 -25.65 -12.35 -34.82
CA LYS A 423 -25.54 -11.36 -35.91
C LYS A 423 -25.04 -9.98 -35.42
N PRO A 424 -23.86 -9.94 -34.75
CA PRO A 424 -23.37 -8.73 -34.10
C PRO A 424 -23.09 -7.64 -35.13
N LYS A 425 -23.10 -6.37 -34.70
CA LYS A 425 -22.60 -5.27 -35.53
C LYS A 425 -21.12 -5.01 -35.28
N ASN A 426 -20.72 -5.12 -34.02
CA ASN A 426 -19.33 -5.01 -33.58
C ASN A 426 -18.92 -6.28 -32.84
N ILE A 427 -17.65 -6.65 -33.01
CA ILE A 427 -17.01 -7.72 -32.28
C ILE A 427 -15.78 -7.14 -31.58
N TYR A 428 -15.70 -7.31 -30.27
CA TYR A 428 -14.58 -6.83 -29.47
C TYR A 428 -13.71 -8.01 -29.08
N ILE A 429 -12.40 -7.91 -29.30
CA ILE A 429 -11.43 -8.97 -29.05
C ILE A 429 -10.41 -8.47 -28.04
N ALA A 430 -10.04 -9.29 -27.06
CA ALA A 430 -8.93 -9.01 -26.16
C ALA A 430 -7.81 -10.04 -26.32
N GLY A 431 -6.58 -9.55 -26.30
CA GLY A 431 -5.37 -10.34 -26.51
C GLY A 431 -4.73 -10.10 -27.88
N ASN A 432 -3.43 -10.35 -27.94
CA ASN A 432 -2.62 -10.21 -29.15
C ASN A 432 -2.90 -11.34 -30.16
N GLU A 433 -2.14 -11.38 -31.25
CA GLU A 433 -2.26 -12.42 -32.29
C GLU A 433 -1.92 -13.83 -31.76
N ASP A 434 -1.12 -13.94 -30.70
CA ASP A 434 -0.83 -15.22 -30.02
C ASP A 434 -2.01 -15.70 -29.16
N ALA A 435 -2.95 -14.82 -28.85
CA ALA A 435 -4.19 -15.18 -28.18
C ALA A 435 -5.24 -15.54 -29.23
N ILE A 436 -5.53 -14.64 -30.17
CA ILE A 436 -6.50 -14.92 -31.24
C ILE A 436 -5.80 -14.57 -32.55
N SER A 437 -5.50 -15.56 -33.38
CA SER A 437 -4.77 -15.33 -34.63
C SER A 437 -5.56 -14.48 -35.63
N GLU A 438 -4.87 -13.76 -36.51
CA GLU A 438 -5.50 -13.00 -37.59
C GLU A 438 -6.29 -13.90 -38.56
N GLN A 439 -5.88 -15.17 -38.71
CA GLN A 439 -6.65 -16.15 -39.46
C GLN A 439 -8.02 -16.39 -38.81
N LEU A 440 -8.06 -16.50 -37.48
CA LEU A 440 -9.31 -16.69 -36.74
C LEU A 440 -10.19 -15.43 -36.81
N VAL A 441 -9.60 -14.24 -36.79
CA VAL A 441 -10.34 -12.98 -37.00
C VAL A 441 -10.99 -12.94 -38.38
N ALA A 442 -10.26 -13.32 -39.44
CA ALA A 442 -10.82 -13.41 -40.78
C ALA A 442 -11.95 -14.45 -40.88
N GLU A 443 -11.80 -15.60 -40.20
CA GLU A 443 -12.86 -16.61 -40.11
C GLU A 443 -14.11 -16.07 -39.37
N ILE A 444 -13.93 -15.34 -38.27
CA ILE A 444 -15.03 -14.67 -37.54
C ILE A 444 -15.73 -13.66 -38.44
N ALA A 445 -14.99 -12.84 -39.18
CA ALA A 445 -15.54 -11.86 -40.13
C ALA A 445 -16.39 -12.55 -41.21
N GLU A 446 -15.88 -13.63 -41.80
CA GLU A 446 -16.61 -14.41 -42.80
C GLU A 446 -17.86 -15.07 -42.21
N LEU A 447 -17.78 -15.67 -41.02
CA LEU A 447 -18.91 -16.35 -40.37
C LEU A 447 -20.04 -15.38 -39.98
N THR A 448 -19.68 -14.17 -39.54
CA THR A 448 -20.64 -13.18 -39.02
C THR A 448 -21.07 -12.15 -40.04
N GLN A 449 -20.34 -12.03 -41.16
CA GLN A 449 -20.51 -10.97 -42.17
C GLN A 449 -20.28 -9.57 -41.59
N VAL A 450 -19.50 -9.46 -40.52
CA VAL A 450 -19.07 -8.19 -39.93
C VAL A 450 -17.85 -7.71 -40.70
N GLU A 451 -17.85 -6.44 -41.11
CA GLU A 451 -16.70 -5.80 -41.74
C GLU A 451 -15.51 -5.77 -40.76
N GLU A 452 -14.29 -6.03 -41.25
CA GLU A 452 -13.08 -6.11 -40.41
C GLU A 452 -12.87 -4.84 -39.55
N GLU A 453 -13.27 -3.66 -40.02
CA GLU A 453 -13.19 -2.40 -39.27
C GLU A 453 -14.07 -2.35 -38.01
N ASN A 454 -15.10 -3.20 -37.94
CA ASN A 454 -15.98 -3.34 -36.78
C ASN A 454 -15.56 -4.52 -35.87
N ILE A 455 -14.42 -5.15 -36.17
CA ILE A 455 -13.76 -6.10 -35.27
C ILE A 455 -12.63 -5.35 -34.55
N ILE A 456 -12.87 -4.99 -33.31
CA ILE A 456 -11.99 -4.11 -32.53
C ILE A 456 -11.16 -4.97 -31.57
N ARG A 457 -9.86 -5.11 -31.87
CA ARG A 457 -8.90 -5.81 -31.02
C ARG A 457 -8.23 -4.86 -30.02
N PHE A 458 -8.22 -5.25 -28.75
CA PHE A 458 -7.43 -4.64 -27.68
C PHE A 458 -6.23 -5.52 -27.36
N ALA A 459 -5.04 -5.06 -27.72
CA ALA A 459 -3.79 -5.77 -27.47
C ALA A 459 -2.66 -4.76 -27.22
N GLU A 460 -2.38 -4.52 -25.94
CA GLU A 460 -1.29 -3.62 -25.54
C GLU A 460 -0.08 -4.41 -25.04
N ALA A 461 0.99 -3.70 -24.67
CA ALA A 461 2.24 -4.34 -24.26
C ALA A 461 2.13 -5.24 -23.01
N ASN A 462 1.07 -5.14 -22.22
CA ASN A 462 0.74 -6.09 -21.15
C ASN A 462 -0.73 -5.93 -20.68
N ARG A 463 -1.20 -6.88 -19.87
CA ARG A 463 -2.55 -6.93 -19.30
C ARG A 463 -3.09 -5.65 -18.66
N TYR A 464 -2.21 -4.88 -18.01
CA TYR A 464 -2.62 -3.65 -17.32
C TYR A 464 -2.87 -2.52 -18.32
N GLN A 465 -2.10 -2.49 -19.40
CA GLN A 465 -2.28 -1.56 -20.50
C GLN A 465 -3.49 -1.96 -21.35
N THR A 466 -3.68 -3.27 -21.62
CA THR A 466 -4.87 -3.77 -22.34
C THR A 466 -6.14 -3.42 -21.55
N SER A 467 -6.13 -3.65 -20.22
CA SER A 467 -7.22 -3.25 -19.33
C SER A 467 -7.53 -1.75 -19.40
N ALA A 468 -6.51 -0.88 -19.43
CA ALA A 468 -6.69 0.56 -19.57
C ALA A 468 -7.24 0.97 -20.94
N ALA A 469 -6.79 0.34 -22.02
CA ALA A 469 -7.30 0.58 -23.38
C ALA A 469 -8.79 0.20 -23.50
N ILE A 470 -9.15 -0.97 -22.96
CA ILE A 470 -10.54 -1.45 -22.87
C ILE A 470 -11.39 -0.46 -22.05
N ALA A 471 -10.91 -0.08 -20.85
CA ALA A 471 -11.62 0.85 -19.97
C ALA A 471 -11.85 2.20 -20.66
N ARG A 472 -10.84 2.74 -21.36
CA ARG A 472 -10.95 3.99 -22.12
C ARG A 472 -11.97 3.91 -23.24
N HIS A 473 -12.09 2.76 -23.92
CA HIS A 473 -13.03 2.58 -25.01
C HIS A 473 -14.49 2.55 -24.51
N PHE A 474 -14.78 1.71 -23.52
CA PHE A 474 -16.14 1.52 -23.02
C PHE A 474 -16.60 2.59 -22.03
N TYR A 475 -15.66 3.21 -21.30
CA TYR A 475 -15.92 4.22 -20.28
C TYR A 475 -14.98 5.42 -20.49
N PRO A 476 -15.20 6.24 -21.53
CA PRO A 476 -14.32 7.36 -21.83
C PRO A 476 -14.38 8.49 -20.78
N LEU A 477 -15.47 8.56 -20.01
CA LEU A 477 -15.73 9.57 -18.98
C LEU A 477 -16.34 8.93 -17.72
N PRO A 478 -15.59 8.06 -17.01
CA PRO A 478 -16.14 7.38 -15.85
C PRO A 478 -16.24 8.35 -14.66
N GLU A 479 -17.32 8.26 -13.90
CA GLU A 479 -17.46 8.95 -12.61
C GLU A 479 -16.77 8.18 -11.48
N GLN A 480 -16.60 6.86 -11.65
CA GLN A 480 -15.97 5.98 -10.68
C GLN A 480 -15.10 4.94 -11.39
N VAL A 481 -13.98 4.54 -10.78
CA VAL A 481 -13.08 3.49 -11.27
C VAL A 481 -12.81 2.48 -10.17
N TYR A 482 -13.02 1.20 -10.46
CA TYR A 482 -12.67 0.10 -9.58
C TYR A 482 -11.24 -0.35 -9.86
N LEU A 483 -10.38 -0.34 -8.84
CA LEU A 483 -9.01 -0.81 -8.92
C LEU A 483 -8.91 -2.21 -8.33
N VAL A 484 -8.33 -3.14 -9.09
CA VAL A 484 -8.14 -4.53 -8.64
C VAL A 484 -6.80 -5.08 -9.14
N THR A 485 -6.25 -6.06 -8.45
CA THR A 485 -5.02 -6.71 -8.88
C THR A 485 -5.22 -7.46 -10.20
N GLY A 486 -4.26 -7.37 -11.11
CA GLY A 486 -4.22 -8.22 -12.31
C GLY A 486 -3.44 -9.52 -12.13
N GLN A 487 -3.03 -9.86 -10.90
CA GLN A 487 -2.26 -11.08 -10.61
C GLN A 487 -3.15 -12.32 -10.46
N GLU A 488 -4.36 -12.16 -9.94
CA GLU A 488 -5.29 -13.25 -9.62
C GLU A 488 -6.71 -12.87 -10.07
N PHE A 489 -7.52 -13.86 -10.43
CA PHE A 489 -8.87 -13.67 -10.96
C PHE A 489 -10.01 -13.44 -9.93
N PRO A 490 -10.00 -13.98 -8.69
CA PRO A 490 -11.24 -14.06 -7.89
C PRO A 490 -11.84 -12.70 -7.54
N ASP A 491 -11.00 -11.73 -7.16
CA ASP A 491 -11.44 -10.38 -6.82
C ASP A 491 -11.96 -9.63 -8.06
N VAL A 492 -11.39 -9.92 -9.23
CA VAL A 492 -11.83 -9.36 -10.51
C VAL A 492 -13.21 -9.93 -10.87
N LEU A 493 -13.40 -11.25 -10.77
CA LEU A 493 -14.66 -11.91 -11.12
C LEU A 493 -15.80 -11.42 -10.22
N ALA A 494 -15.62 -11.42 -8.89
CA ALA A 494 -16.63 -10.89 -7.97
C ALA A 494 -16.81 -9.37 -8.14
N GLY A 495 -15.71 -8.64 -8.33
CA GLY A 495 -15.70 -7.20 -8.54
C GLY A 495 -16.38 -6.74 -9.81
N SER A 496 -16.35 -7.58 -10.86
CA SER A 496 -16.98 -7.29 -12.15
C SER A 496 -18.47 -7.00 -11.97
N ALA A 497 -19.17 -7.79 -11.16
CA ALA A 497 -20.59 -7.61 -10.86
C ALA A 497 -20.88 -6.24 -10.23
N LEU A 498 -20.03 -5.79 -9.31
CA LEU A 498 -20.18 -4.48 -8.67
C LEU A 498 -19.90 -3.34 -9.65
N ALA A 499 -18.80 -3.46 -10.41
CA ALA A 499 -18.40 -2.45 -11.40
C ALA A 499 -19.47 -2.27 -12.49
N VAL A 500 -19.97 -3.36 -13.09
CA VAL A 500 -21.00 -3.29 -14.14
C VAL A 500 -22.36 -2.82 -13.61
N ASN A 501 -22.69 -3.12 -12.35
CA ASN A 501 -23.92 -2.63 -11.72
C ASN A 501 -23.90 -1.10 -11.51
N ASN A 502 -22.71 -0.52 -11.37
CA ASN A 502 -22.51 0.91 -11.19
C ASN A 502 -22.04 1.64 -12.46
N ASP A 503 -22.13 0.99 -13.62
CA ASP A 503 -21.73 1.56 -14.92
C ASP A 503 -20.29 2.13 -14.91
N ALA A 504 -19.39 1.44 -14.23
CA ALA A 504 -18.01 1.86 -13.99
C ALA A 504 -16.99 0.84 -14.54
N PRO A 505 -15.83 1.30 -15.03
CA PRO A 505 -14.73 0.43 -15.40
C PRO A 505 -14.11 -0.25 -14.17
N LEU A 506 -13.66 -1.48 -14.38
CA LEU A 506 -12.75 -2.20 -13.50
C LEU A 506 -11.38 -2.24 -14.18
N LEU A 507 -10.39 -1.63 -13.54
CA LEU A 507 -9.04 -1.46 -14.05
C LEU A 507 -8.07 -2.39 -13.32
N LEU A 508 -7.39 -3.25 -14.08
CA LEU A 508 -6.32 -4.08 -13.55
C LEU A 508 -5.09 -3.22 -13.23
N MET A 509 -4.51 -3.44 -12.05
CA MET A 509 -3.38 -2.66 -11.56
C MET A 509 -2.28 -3.57 -11.00
N PRO A 510 -1.00 -3.37 -11.37
CA PRO A 510 0.10 -4.07 -10.73
C PRO A 510 0.32 -3.53 -9.31
N ALA A 511 0.86 -4.36 -8.43
CA ALA A 511 1.19 -3.97 -7.05
C ALA A 511 2.18 -2.80 -6.94
N THR A 512 2.88 -2.45 -8.03
CA THR A 512 3.81 -1.31 -8.12
C THR A 512 3.19 -0.02 -8.68
N GLY A 513 1.93 -0.07 -9.11
CA GLY A 513 1.27 1.03 -9.83
C GLY A 513 1.64 1.10 -11.31
N PRO A 514 1.02 2.01 -12.08
CA PRO A 514 1.23 2.09 -13.52
C PRO A 514 2.69 2.38 -13.84
N ALA A 515 3.22 1.79 -14.92
CA ALA A 515 4.57 2.10 -15.37
C ALA A 515 4.62 3.51 -15.97
N GLU A 516 5.73 4.21 -15.79
CA GLU A 516 5.93 5.55 -16.34
C GLU A 516 5.85 5.52 -17.88
N GLY A 517 5.10 6.45 -18.46
CA GLY A 517 4.79 6.56 -19.88
C GLY A 517 3.79 5.54 -20.42
N SER A 518 3.29 4.61 -19.60
CA SER A 518 2.40 3.53 -20.05
C SER A 518 0.99 4.02 -20.43
N VAL A 519 0.27 3.22 -21.22
CA VAL A 519 -1.15 3.48 -21.55
C VAL A 519 -2.01 3.61 -20.28
N THR A 520 -1.69 2.83 -19.23
CA THR A 520 -2.36 2.88 -17.93
C THR A 520 -2.13 4.21 -17.22
N GLU A 521 -0.90 4.73 -17.20
CA GLU A 521 -0.59 6.04 -16.62
C GLU A 521 -1.34 7.14 -17.35
N GLN A 522 -1.26 7.17 -18.68
CA GLN A 522 -1.96 8.14 -19.53
C GLN A 522 -3.49 8.05 -19.39
N TYR A 523 -4.03 6.87 -19.09
CA TYR A 523 -5.46 6.71 -18.83
C TYR A 523 -5.85 7.38 -17.52
N ILE A 524 -5.09 7.13 -16.45
CA ILE A 524 -5.33 7.71 -15.14
C ILE A 524 -5.19 9.24 -15.17
N GLU A 525 -4.17 9.77 -15.83
CA GLU A 525 -3.95 11.23 -15.98
C GLU A 525 -5.07 11.93 -16.78
N ALA A 526 -5.73 11.20 -17.68
CA ALA A 526 -6.82 11.73 -18.48
C ALA A 526 -8.19 11.69 -17.77
N LEU A 527 -8.28 11.06 -16.59
CA LEU A 527 -9.51 11.02 -15.82
C LEU A 527 -9.84 12.42 -15.27
N SER A 528 -11.14 12.64 -15.01
CA SER A 528 -11.58 13.82 -14.28
C SER A 528 -11.00 13.83 -12.87
N GLU A 529 -10.56 14.99 -12.36
CA GLU A 529 -10.16 15.18 -10.95
C GLU A 529 -11.29 14.86 -9.94
N GLN A 530 -12.53 14.70 -10.42
CA GLN A 530 -13.69 14.32 -9.61
C GLN A 530 -13.97 12.81 -9.63
N VAL A 531 -13.18 12.01 -10.36
CA VAL A 531 -13.39 10.57 -10.46
C VAL A 531 -13.22 9.91 -9.09
N GLU A 532 -14.14 9.05 -8.70
CA GLU A 532 -14.01 8.29 -7.47
C GLU A 532 -13.25 6.99 -7.69
N PHE A 533 -12.28 6.67 -6.85
CA PHE A 533 -11.64 5.36 -6.86
C PHE A 533 -12.25 4.45 -5.80
N LYS A 534 -12.32 3.16 -6.10
CA LYS A 534 -12.64 2.11 -5.13
C LYS A 534 -11.72 0.91 -5.33
N VAL A 535 -11.12 0.42 -4.25
CA VAL A 535 -10.19 -0.71 -4.33
C VAL A 535 -10.88 -2.01 -3.96
N LEU A 536 -10.72 -3.03 -4.79
CA LEU A 536 -11.14 -4.40 -4.54
C LEU A 536 -9.89 -5.25 -4.30
N GLY A 537 -9.79 -5.83 -3.11
CA GLY A 537 -8.62 -6.58 -2.66
C GLY A 537 -7.79 -5.88 -1.57
N GLY A 538 -7.00 -6.68 -0.86
CA GLY A 538 -6.23 -6.24 0.32
C GLY A 538 -4.98 -5.42 -0.01
N GLN A 539 -4.36 -4.85 1.02
CA GLN A 539 -3.10 -4.08 0.87
C GLN A 539 -1.92 -4.94 0.39
N THR A 540 -1.98 -6.26 0.56
CA THR A 540 -0.94 -7.19 0.10
C THR A 540 -0.86 -7.27 -1.42
N VAL A 541 -1.99 -7.11 -2.12
CA VAL A 541 -2.06 -7.19 -3.59
C VAL A 541 -2.13 -5.80 -4.25
N LEU A 542 -2.72 -4.82 -3.58
CA LEU A 542 -2.71 -3.41 -3.98
C LEU A 542 -2.29 -2.53 -2.80
N PRO A 543 -0.97 -2.30 -2.62
CA PRO A 543 -0.42 -1.53 -1.52
C PRO A 543 -0.84 -0.06 -1.53
N ASP A 544 -0.83 0.57 -0.36
CA ASP A 544 -1.16 1.99 -0.18
C ASP A 544 -0.23 2.92 -0.98
N LYS A 545 1.04 2.55 -1.17
CA LYS A 545 1.98 3.28 -2.04
C LYS A 545 1.50 3.33 -3.50
N THR A 546 0.94 2.23 -3.99
CA THR A 546 0.39 2.14 -5.35
C THR A 546 -0.88 2.96 -5.48
N LEU A 547 -1.76 2.88 -4.48
CA LEU A 547 -2.94 3.73 -4.44
C LEU A 547 -2.56 5.22 -4.43
N LEU A 548 -1.58 5.61 -3.62
CA LEU A 548 -1.11 6.99 -3.60
C LEU A 548 -0.59 7.45 -4.95
N LYS A 549 0.22 6.62 -5.63
CA LYS A 549 0.71 6.92 -6.99
C LYS A 549 -0.45 7.21 -7.95
N ILE A 550 -1.51 6.40 -7.91
CA ILE A 550 -2.70 6.57 -8.74
C ILE A 550 -3.43 7.87 -8.41
N LEU A 551 -3.63 8.16 -7.12
CA LEU A 551 -4.28 9.39 -6.67
C LEU A 551 -3.51 10.63 -7.10
N THR A 552 -2.18 10.62 -7.01
CA THR A 552 -1.32 11.71 -7.50
C THR A 552 -1.46 11.90 -9.02
N LEU A 553 -1.45 10.82 -9.80
CA LEU A 553 -1.63 10.89 -11.26
C LEU A 553 -3.01 11.43 -11.66
N ALA A 554 -4.06 11.08 -10.91
CA ALA A 554 -5.42 11.56 -11.13
C ALA A 554 -5.69 12.98 -10.59
N GLY A 555 -4.69 13.65 -10.00
CA GLY A 555 -4.83 15.01 -9.47
C GLY A 555 -5.52 15.12 -8.10
N HIS A 556 -5.65 14.03 -7.35
CA HIS A 556 -6.25 14.03 -6.01
C HIS A 556 -5.27 14.44 -4.88
N CYS A 557 -3.97 14.44 -5.15
CA CYS A 557 -2.90 14.66 -4.16
C CYS A 557 -1.85 15.67 -4.64
#